data_AF-A0A351A505-F1
#
_entry.id   AF-A0A351A505-F1
#
_cell.length_a   1.000
_cell.length_b   1.000
_cell.length_c   1.000
_cell.angle_alpha   90.00
_cell.angle_beta   90.00
_cell.angle_gamma   90.00
#
_symmetry.space_group_name_H-M   'P 1'
#
loop_
_entity.id
_entity.type
_entity.pdbx_description
1 polymer ?
#
loop_
_entity_poly.entity_id
_entity_poly.type
_entity_poly.pdbx_seq_one_letter_code
_entity_poly.pdbx_strand_id
1 'polypeptide(L)'
;MIRIKRGLDLPITGAPAQRIEDGRPVRSVAVIGFDYHGMKPTMAVQVGDRVKLGQVLFSDKKTPGVVFTAPGAGTISAIHRGEQR
;
A
#
# COMPACT_ATOMS: atom_id res chain seq x y z
N MET A 1 17.42 -20.80 -28.28
CA MET A 1 18.23 -20.97 -27.06
C MET A 1 17.29 -21.02 -25.87
N ILE A 2 17.13 -22.17 -25.21
CA ILE A 2 16.15 -22.37 -24.12
C ILE A 2 16.83 -22.05 -22.78
N ARG A 3 16.33 -21.05 -22.05
CA ARG A 3 16.82 -20.66 -20.72
C ARG A 3 16.19 -21.55 -19.66
N ILE A 4 16.92 -22.56 -19.19
CA ILE A 4 16.48 -23.41 -18.08
C ILE A 4 16.84 -22.70 -16.76
N LYS A 5 15.83 -22.26 -16.01
CA LYS A 5 16.01 -21.79 -14.62
C LYS A 5 15.89 -23.00 -13.70
N ARG A 6 16.93 -23.31 -12.91
CA ARG A 6 16.87 -24.35 -11.86
C ARG A 6 16.05 -23.83 -10.68
N GLY A 7 14.73 -23.81 -10.85
CA GLY A 7 13.76 -23.55 -9.78
C GLY A 7 13.13 -24.86 -9.31
N LEU A 8 12.85 -24.97 -8.01
CA LEU A 8 12.03 -26.04 -7.44
C LEU A 8 10.60 -25.52 -7.31
N ASP A 9 9.64 -26.18 -7.94
CA ASP A 9 8.22 -25.92 -7.67
C ASP A 9 7.89 -26.40 -6.27
N LEU A 10 7.50 -25.47 -5.39
CA LEU A 10 7.17 -25.78 -4.00
C LEU A 10 5.77 -26.44 -3.93
N PRO A 11 5.64 -27.68 -3.43
CA PRO A 11 4.34 -28.36 -3.33
C PRO A 11 3.56 -27.83 -2.13
N ILE A 12 2.90 -26.69 -2.29
CA ILE A 12 2.09 -26.05 -1.24
C ILE A 12 0.61 -26.32 -1.52
N THR A 13 -0.10 -26.84 -0.52
CA THR A 13 -1.56 -27.02 -0.57
C THR A 13 -2.31 -25.69 -0.41
N GLY A 14 -3.53 -25.59 -0.93
CA GLY A 14 -4.36 -24.38 -0.81
C GLY A 14 -4.25 -23.42 -2.00
N ALA A 15 -3.90 -23.93 -3.18
CA ALA A 15 -3.90 -23.15 -4.41
C ALA A 15 -5.31 -22.56 -4.66
N PRO A 16 -5.41 -21.26 -5.02
CA PRO A 16 -6.69 -20.62 -5.26
C PRO A 16 -7.30 -21.13 -6.58
N ALA A 17 -8.63 -21.22 -6.62
CA ALA A 17 -9.35 -21.40 -7.87
C ALA A 17 -9.06 -20.21 -8.79
N GLN A 18 -8.70 -20.47 -10.05
CA GLN A 18 -8.40 -19.45 -11.05
C GLN A 18 -9.70 -18.85 -11.63
N ARG A 19 -10.50 -18.25 -10.76
CA ARG A 19 -11.77 -17.56 -11.07
C ARG A 19 -11.83 -16.26 -10.30
N ILE A 20 -12.46 -15.25 -10.88
CA ILE A 20 -12.69 -13.95 -10.24
C ILE A 20 -14.12 -13.95 -9.72
N GLU A 21 -14.26 -13.64 -8.44
CA GLU A 21 -15.54 -13.55 -7.73
C GLU A 21 -15.53 -12.27 -6.89
N ASP A 22 -16.71 -11.74 -6.57
CA ASP A 22 -16.82 -10.57 -5.71
C ASP A 22 -16.35 -10.91 -4.30
N GLY A 23 -15.42 -10.09 -3.80
CA GLY A 23 -14.94 -10.17 -2.44
C GLY A 23 -15.94 -9.58 -1.43
N ARG A 24 -15.63 -9.73 -0.15
CA ARG A 24 -16.38 -9.05 0.91
C ARG A 24 -16.25 -7.51 0.76
N PRO A 25 -17.31 -6.73 1.03
CA PRO A 25 -17.23 -5.28 0.97
C PRO A 25 -16.13 -4.70 1.87
N VAL A 26 -15.26 -3.88 1.31
CA VAL A 26 -14.16 -3.21 2.04
C VAL A 26 -14.63 -1.85 2.53
N ARG A 27 -14.40 -1.55 3.82
CA ARG A 27 -14.83 -0.30 4.46
C ARG A 27 -13.70 0.69 4.73
N SER A 28 -12.46 0.20 4.75
CA SER A 28 -11.27 0.99 5.07
C SER A 28 -10.09 0.50 4.25
N VAL A 29 -9.24 1.43 3.87
CA VAL A 29 -8.01 1.18 3.09
C VAL A 29 -6.87 1.96 3.72
N ALA A 30 -5.64 1.48 3.52
CA ALA A 30 -4.45 2.11 4.08
C ALA A 30 -3.29 2.02 3.08
N VAL A 31 -2.37 2.98 3.18
CA VAL A 31 -1.06 2.92 2.52
C VAL A 31 -0.04 2.55 3.59
N ILE A 32 0.72 1.48 3.36
CA ILE A 32 1.70 0.98 4.33
C ILE A 32 3.07 1.58 4.02
N GLY A 33 3.54 2.45 4.92
CA GLY A 33 4.82 3.13 4.73
C GLY A 33 6.02 2.18 4.65
N PHE A 34 5.96 1.00 5.28
CA PHE A 34 7.05 0.03 5.29
C PHE A 34 7.25 -0.71 3.97
N ASP A 35 6.26 -0.68 3.07
CA ASP A 35 6.38 -1.31 1.74
C ASP A 35 7.35 -0.53 0.83
N TYR A 36 7.68 0.71 1.19
CA TYR A 36 8.58 1.59 0.44
C TYR A 36 9.95 1.65 1.10
N HIS A 37 10.92 0.94 0.51
CA HIS A 37 12.26 0.84 1.07
C HIS A 37 12.94 2.20 1.21
N GLY A 38 13.40 2.52 2.42
CA GLY A 38 14.14 3.75 2.69
C GLY A 38 13.31 5.02 2.80
N MET A 39 12.00 4.97 2.57
CA MET A 39 11.10 6.12 2.50
C MET A 39 10.98 6.87 3.84
N LYS A 40 11.03 8.21 3.79
CA LYS A 40 10.79 9.10 4.94
C LYS A 40 9.59 10.01 4.66
N PRO A 41 8.41 9.77 5.27
CA PRO A 41 7.20 10.46 4.90
C PRO A 41 7.17 11.87 5.50
N THR A 42 6.74 12.82 4.68
CA THR A 42 6.28 14.14 5.10
C THR A 42 4.77 14.18 4.90
N MET A 43 4.00 14.24 6.00
CA MET A 43 2.54 14.16 5.93
C MET A 43 1.95 15.43 5.34
N ALA A 44 0.97 15.27 4.45
CA ALA A 44 0.16 16.35 3.88
C ALA A 44 -1.27 16.38 4.47
N VAL A 45 -1.60 15.40 5.30
CA VAL A 45 -2.91 15.23 5.95
C VAL A 45 -2.75 14.88 7.42
N GLN A 46 -3.81 15.06 8.19
CA GLN A 46 -3.95 14.68 9.59
C GLN A 46 -5.20 13.82 9.82
N VAL A 47 -5.30 13.21 11.01
CA VAL A 47 -6.50 12.46 11.42
C VAL A 47 -7.70 13.41 11.44
N GLY A 48 -8.82 12.96 10.88
CA GLY A 48 -10.05 13.74 10.73
C GLY A 48 -10.17 14.46 9.38
N ASP A 49 -9.10 14.59 8.60
CA ASP A 49 -9.17 15.22 7.28
C ASP A 49 -10.02 14.40 6.32
N ARG A 50 -10.79 15.09 5.47
CA ARG A 50 -11.52 14.48 4.37
C ARG A 50 -10.65 14.49 3.11
N VAL A 51 -10.51 13.33 2.49
CA VAL A 51 -9.68 13.14 1.29
C VAL A 51 -10.50 12.68 0.10
N LYS A 52 -10.11 13.13 -1.09
CA LYS A 52 -10.63 12.63 -2.38
C LYS A 52 -9.75 11.48 -2.87
N LEU A 53 -10.31 10.66 -3.76
CA LEU A 53 -9.53 9.67 -4.50
C LEU A 53 -8.38 10.38 -5.23
N GLY A 54 -7.15 9.88 -5.08
CA GLY A 54 -5.97 10.47 -5.69
C GLY A 54 -5.39 11.70 -4.97
N GLN A 55 -6.00 12.16 -3.86
CA GLN A 55 -5.44 13.25 -3.06
C GLN A 55 -4.15 12.83 -2.36
N VAL A 56 -3.16 13.72 -2.29
CA VAL A 56 -1.87 13.45 -1.62
C VAL A 56 -2.08 13.22 -0.12
N LEU A 57 -1.51 12.13 0.38
CA LEU A 57 -1.45 11.78 1.80
C LEU A 57 -0.10 12.18 2.41
N PHE A 58 1.00 11.84 1.74
CA PHE A 58 2.35 12.18 2.16
C PHE A 58 3.34 12.12 0.98
N SER A 59 4.52 12.69 1.16
CA SER A 59 5.63 12.65 0.19
C SER A 59 6.88 12.03 0.79
N ASP A 60 7.80 11.54 -0.05
CA ASP A 60 9.10 11.05 0.43
C ASP A 60 10.14 12.18 0.47
N LYS A 61 10.66 12.48 1.67
CA LYS A 61 11.73 13.45 1.86
C LYS A 61 13.05 13.03 1.19
N LYS A 62 13.29 11.71 1.03
CA LYS A 62 14.52 11.20 0.40
C LYS A 62 14.45 11.18 -1.12
N THR A 63 13.24 11.16 -1.70
CA THR A 63 13.04 11.10 -3.14
C THR A 63 12.10 12.23 -3.57
N PRO A 64 12.64 13.45 -3.77
CA PRO A 64 11.84 14.61 -4.15
C PRO A 64 10.97 14.34 -5.38
N GLY A 65 9.72 14.81 -5.35
CA GLY A 65 8.73 14.60 -6.41
C GLY A 65 7.87 13.35 -6.25
N VAL A 66 8.28 12.38 -5.42
CA VAL A 66 7.44 11.21 -5.11
C VAL A 66 6.38 11.58 -4.08
N VAL A 67 5.12 11.36 -4.46
CA VAL A 67 3.95 11.55 -3.61
C VAL A 67 3.11 10.29 -3.55
N PHE A 68 2.50 10.03 -2.40
CA PHE A 68 1.62 8.90 -2.15
C PHE A 68 0.20 9.43 -1.96
N THR A 69 -0.74 8.84 -2.69
CA THR A 69 -2.10 9.36 -2.80
C THR A 69 -3.12 8.40 -2.21
N ALA A 70 -4.30 8.94 -1.91
CA ALA A 70 -5.39 8.20 -1.30
C ALA A 70 -5.98 7.18 -2.31
N PRO A 71 -6.00 5.88 -1.97
CA PRO A 71 -6.61 4.85 -2.82
C PRO A 71 -8.15 4.84 -2.76
N GLY A 72 -8.75 5.68 -1.91
CA GLY A 72 -10.19 5.87 -1.79
C GLY A 72 -10.52 7.27 -1.28
N ALA A 73 -11.77 7.70 -1.48
CA ALA A 73 -12.30 8.92 -0.88
C ALA A 73 -12.92 8.62 0.50
N GLY A 74 -12.75 9.52 1.46
CA GLY A 74 -13.25 9.31 2.81
C GLY A 74 -12.62 10.23 3.83
N THR A 75 -12.53 9.78 5.07
CA THR A 75 -11.91 10.51 6.18
C THR A 75 -10.72 9.73 6.71
N ILE A 76 -9.62 10.42 7.02
CA ILE A 76 -8.45 9.81 7.67
C ILE A 76 -8.83 9.41 9.09
N SER A 77 -9.02 8.11 9.32
CA SER A 77 -9.38 7.57 10.63
C SER A 77 -8.19 7.50 11.59
N ALA A 78 -7.00 7.17 11.08
CA ALA A 78 -5.80 7.02 11.88
C ALA A 78 -4.53 7.22 11.04
N ILE A 79 -3.46 7.67 11.71
CA ILE A 79 -2.09 7.67 11.18
C ILE A 79 -1.22 6.94 12.21
N HIS A 80 -0.91 5.67 11.93
CA HIS A 80 -0.12 4.83 12.84
C HIS A 80 1.38 5.08 12.65
N ARG A 81 2.10 5.25 13.76
CA ARG A 81 3.55 5.44 13.80
C ARG A 81 4.17 4.32 14.64
N GLY A 82 5.30 3.80 14.17
CA GLY A 82 6.10 2.82 14.91
C GLY A 82 7.07 3.49 15.88
N GLU A 83 7.86 2.68 16.58
CA GLU A 83 8.92 3.15 17.46
C GLU A 83 9.95 3.99 16.67
N GLN A 84 10.33 5.15 17.22
CA GLN A 84 11.23 6.15 16.61
C GLN A 84 10.68 6.94 15.39
N ARG A 85 9.37 7.21 15.34
CA ARG A 85 8.76 8.17 14.39
C ARG A 85 7.56 8.95 14.93
#